data_AF-A0A2V2VNN2-F1
#
_entry.id   AF-A0A2V2VNN2-F1
#
_cell.length_a   1.000
_cell.length_b   1.000
_cell.length_c   1.000
_cell.angle_alpha   90.00
_cell.angle_beta   90.00
_cell.angle_gamma   90.00
#
_symmetry.space_group_name_H-M   'P 1'
#
loop_
_entity.id
_entity.type
_entity.pdbx_description
1 polymer ?
#
loop_
_entity_poly.entity_id
_entity_poly.type
_entity_poly.pdbx_seq_one_letter_code
_entity_poly.pdbx_strand_id
1 'polypeptide(L)'
;MSSTVRDILQEGGTGMTNMKLNDFLWDYVGGGAAVDEDHNLTVEVFFHKPDDYVQDQQPFDEIHNLTEYQGLEGRGILLEATTKLEEKACLFLKNGGTLEEGLRSLFLQGKN
;
A
#
# COMPACT_ATOMS: atom_id res chain seq x y z
N MET A 1 -4.65 -1.98 -26.83
CA MET A 1 -5.29 -1.89 -25.51
C MET A 1 -4.51 -0.85 -24.71
N SER A 2 -5.18 -0.01 -23.91
CA SER A 2 -4.51 0.90 -22.96
C SER A 2 -4.80 0.43 -21.54
N SER A 3 -3.75 0.11 -20.79
CA SER A 3 -3.83 -0.15 -19.35
C SER A 3 -3.59 1.16 -18.59
N THR A 4 -4.28 1.36 -17.48
CA THR A 4 -3.97 2.46 -16.56
C THR A 4 -2.81 2.07 -15.64
N VAL A 5 -2.18 3.06 -14.99
CA VAL A 5 -1.19 2.79 -13.93
C VAL A 5 -1.81 1.93 -12.83
N ARG A 6 -3.07 2.17 -12.49
CA ARG A 6 -3.84 1.40 -11.52
C ARG A 6 -3.98 -0.07 -11.91
N ASP A 7 -4.24 -0.34 -13.19
CA ASP A 7 -4.36 -1.70 -13.71
C ASP A 7 -3.02 -2.43 -13.63
N ILE A 8 -1.93 -1.76 -14.01
CA ILE A 8 -0.57 -2.35 -13.98
C ILE A 8 -0.12 -2.67 -12.55
N LEU A 9 -0.42 -1.79 -11.58
CA LEU A 9 -0.07 -2.00 -10.18
C LEU A 9 -0.84 -3.16 -9.54
N GLN A 10 -2.10 -3.37 -9.94
CA GLN A 10 -2.94 -4.47 -9.48
C GLN A 10 -2.61 -5.79 -10.20
N GLU A 11 -2.45 -5.78 -11.52
CA GLU A 11 -2.18 -6.96 -12.34
C GLU A 11 -0.76 -7.49 -12.15
N GLY A 12 0.22 -6.60 -11.96
CA GLY A 12 1.60 -6.98 -11.66
C GLY A 12 1.81 -7.41 -10.22
N GLY A 13 0.77 -7.44 -9.37
CA GLY A 13 0.86 -7.84 -7.97
C GLY A 13 1.44 -9.24 -7.86
N THR A 14 2.50 -9.40 -7.07
CA THR A 14 2.77 -10.70 -6.44
C THR A 14 1.43 -11.15 -5.84
N GLY A 15 1.03 -12.42 -5.97
CA GLY A 15 -0.29 -12.94 -5.56
C GLY A 15 -0.66 -12.77 -4.08
N MET A 16 0.10 -11.94 -3.37
CA MET A 16 0.05 -11.54 -1.98
C MET A 16 -1.11 -10.60 -1.63
N THR A 17 -1.71 -9.88 -2.58
CA THR A 17 -2.83 -8.95 -2.27
C THR A 17 -3.97 -9.67 -1.54
N ASN A 18 -4.25 -10.92 -1.93
CA ASN A 18 -5.26 -11.77 -1.29
C ASN A 18 -4.69 -12.79 -0.31
N MET A 19 -3.37 -12.81 -0.11
CA MET A 19 -2.71 -13.74 0.81
C MET A 19 -3.07 -13.35 2.24
N LYS A 20 -3.30 -14.37 3.08
CA LYS A 20 -3.53 -14.18 4.51
C LYS A 20 -2.23 -13.86 5.23
N LEU A 21 -2.31 -13.10 6.32
CA LEU A 21 -1.14 -12.69 7.09
C LEU A 21 -0.37 -13.91 7.60
N ASN A 22 -1.04 -14.96 8.07
CA ASN A 22 -0.38 -16.20 8.48
C ASN A 22 0.29 -16.95 7.33
N ASP A 23 -0.30 -16.96 6.13
CA ASP A 23 0.34 -17.58 4.96
C ASP A 23 1.63 -16.80 4.60
N PHE A 24 1.58 -15.48 4.66
CA PHE A 24 2.73 -14.62 4.44
C PHE A 24 3.82 -14.83 5.50
N LEU A 25 3.47 -14.85 6.78
CA LEU A 25 4.44 -15.09 7.85
C LEU A 25 5.08 -16.46 7.72
N TRP A 26 4.29 -17.48 7.37
CA TRP A 26 4.79 -18.83 7.14
C TRP A 26 5.81 -18.88 5.99
N ASP A 27 5.51 -18.24 4.87
CA ASP A 27 6.33 -18.27 3.66
C ASP A 27 7.62 -17.42 3.77
N TYR A 28 7.58 -16.30 4.49
CA TYR A 28 8.65 -15.29 4.47
C TYR A 28 9.38 -15.07 5.80
N VAL A 29 8.73 -15.32 6.94
CA VAL A 29 9.35 -15.23 8.28
C VAL A 29 9.72 -16.61 8.80
N GLY A 30 8.90 -17.62 8.47
CA GLY A 30 9.10 -19.02 8.80
C GLY A 30 8.00 -19.59 9.69
N GLY A 31 7.87 -20.92 9.71
CA GLY A 31 6.72 -21.61 10.30
C GLY A 31 6.55 -21.53 11.83
N GLY A 32 7.30 -20.68 12.50
CA GLY A 32 7.09 -20.33 13.91
C GLY A 32 6.32 -19.02 14.14
N ALA A 33 6.18 -18.19 13.10
CA ALA A 33 5.49 -16.90 13.19
C ALA A 33 4.03 -17.06 12.73
N ALA A 34 3.09 -16.75 13.61
CA ALA A 34 1.66 -16.70 13.31
C ALA A 34 0.95 -15.72 14.23
N VAL A 35 -0.02 -15.01 13.69
CA VAL A 35 -1.03 -14.27 14.44
C VAL A 35 -2.20 -15.20 14.79
N ASP A 36 -3.02 -14.80 15.77
CA ASP A 36 -4.25 -15.53 16.06
C ASP A 36 -5.24 -15.48 14.87
N GLU A 37 -6.23 -16.36 14.92
CA GLU A 37 -7.18 -16.58 13.83
C GLU A 37 -8.07 -15.35 13.56
N ASP A 38 -8.35 -14.55 14.58
CA ASP A 38 -9.16 -13.33 14.50
C ASP A 38 -8.40 -12.18 13.82
N HIS A 39 -7.07 -12.17 13.91
CA HIS A 39 -6.19 -11.20 13.27
C HIS A 39 -5.54 -11.71 11.97
N ASN A 40 -5.89 -12.92 11.51
CA ASN A 40 -5.42 -13.48 10.24
C ASN A 40 -6.13 -12.84 9.02
N LEU A 41 -5.87 -11.55 8.83
CA LEU A 41 -6.42 -10.71 7.76
C LEU A 41 -5.62 -10.88 6.47
N THR A 42 -5.98 -10.16 5.41
CA THR A 42 -5.13 -10.09 4.21
C THR A 42 -3.91 -9.22 4.49
N VAL A 43 -2.79 -9.52 3.81
CA VAL A 43 -1.56 -8.70 3.92
C VAL A 43 -1.84 -7.24 3.52
N GLU A 44 -2.75 -7.01 2.57
CA GLU A 44 -3.19 -5.66 2.18
C GLU A 44 -3.82 -4.88 3.34
N VAL A 45 -4.70 -5.51 4.13
CA VAL A 45 -5.34 -4.84 5.29
C VAL A 45 -4.31 -4.55 6.38
N PHE A 46 -3.40 -5.50 6.62
CA PHE A 46 -2.30 -5.32 7.57
C PHE A 46 -1.38 -4.15 7.17
N PHE A 47 -0.99 -4.09 5.89
CA PHE A 47 -0.16 -3.02 5.34
C PHE A 47 -0.73 -1.61 5.61
N HIS A 48 -2.04 -1.43 5.49
CA HIS A 48 -2.63 -0.10 5.67
C HIS A 48 -2.53 0.44 7.10
N LYS A 49 -2.45 -0.46 8.10
CA LYS A 49 -2.44 -0.10 9.52
C LYS A 49 -1.65 -1.12 10.35
N PRO A 50 -0.35 -1.29 10.12
CA PRO A 50 0.42 -2.31 10.82
C PRO A 50 0.44 -2.07 12.34
N ASP A 51 0.44 -0.80 12.76
CA ASP A 51 0.41 -0.40 14.18
C ASP A 51 -0.87 -0.84 14.91
N ASP A 52 -1.98 -1.06 14.20
CA ASP A 52 -3.24 -1.56 14.80
C ASP A 52 -3.11 -3.05 15.20
N TYR A 53 -2.14 -3.78 14.63
CA TYR A 53 -1.99 -5.23 14.78
C TYR A 53 -0.66 -5.65 15.43
N VAL A 54 0.40 -4.87 15.27
CA VAL A 54 1.73 -5.15 15.84
C VAL A 54 2.16 -3.97 16.70
N GLN A 55 2.11 -4.17 18.01
CA GLN A 55 2.52 -3.15 18.99
C GLN A 55 4.03 -3.20 19.31
N ASP A 56 4.64 -4.37 19.15
CA ASP A 56 6.07 -4.56 19.40
C ASP A 56 6.90 -4.19 18.16
N GLN A 57 7.94 -3.38 18.34
CA GLN A 57 8.77 -2.90 17.23
C GLN A 57 9.59 -4.02 16.57
N GLN A 58 10.06 -5.00 17.33
CA GLN A 58 10.95 -6.03 16.80
C GLN A 58 10.28 -6.94 15.74
N PRO A 59 9.07 -7.51 15.97
CA PRO A 59 8.35 -8.25 14.94
C PRO A 59 7.97 -7.39 13.73
N PHE A 60 7.62 -6.12 13.96
CA PHE A 60 7.33 -5.19 12.88
C PHE A 60 8.57 -4.97 12.00
N ASP A 61 9.72 -4.71 12.60
CA ASP A 61 10.98 -4.51 11.88
C ASP A 61 11.38 -5.74 11.06
N GLU A 62 11.16 -6.95 11.59
CA GLU A 62 11.43 -8.19 10.86
C GLU A 62 10.56 -8.31 9.60
N ILE A 63 9.25 -8.05 9.72
CA ILE A 63 8.31 -8.06 8.60
C ILE A 63 8.62 -6.94 7.60
N HIS A 64 8.87 -5.73 8.10
CA HIS A 64 9.12 -4.52 7.31
C HIS A 64 10.41 -4.62 6.47
N ASN A 65 11.39 -5.39 6.94
CA ASN A 65 12.64 -5.62 6.21
C ASN A 65 12.52 -6.70 5.12
N LEU A 66 11.39 -7.38 4.98
CA LEU A 66 11.15 -8.33 3.90
C LEU A 66 10.99 -7.59 2.56
N THR A 67 11.68 -8.07 1.52
CA THR A 67 11.62 -7.47 0.18
C THR A 67 10.20 -7.52 -0.38
N GLU A 68 9.46 -8.57 -0.04
CA GLU A 68 8.09 -8.81 -0.45
C GLU A 68 7.13 -7.83 0.23
N TYR A 69 7.35 -7.53 1.52
CA TYR A 69 6.60 -6.50 2.23
C TYR A 69 6.87 -5.11 1.64
N GLN A 70 8.14 -4.75 1.42
CA GLN A 70 8.53 -3.47 0.81
C GLN A 70 7.97 -3.29 -0.60
N GLY A 71 7.90 -4.38 -1.37
CA GLY A 71 7.29 -4.39 -2.69
C GLY A 71 5.78 -4.09 -2.65
N LEU A 72 5.07 -4.60 -1.64
CA LEU A 72 3.67 -4.30 -1.40
C LEU A 72 3.46 -2.86 -0.91
N GLU A 73 4.28 -2.43 0.03
CA GLU A 73 4.23 -1.06 0.57
C GLU A 73 4.42 -0.02 -0.53
N GLY A 74 5.45 -0.19 -1.36
CA GLY A 74 5.71 0.71 -2.49
C GLY A 74 4.53 0.77 -3.47
N ARG A 75 3.83 -0.35 -3.71
CA ARG A 75 2.63 -0.37 -4.56
C ARG A 75 1.46 0.35 -3.90
N GLY A 76 1.24 0.14 -2.61
CA GLY A 76 0.19 0.82 -1.85
C GLY A 76 0.37 2.33 -1.89
N ILE A 77 1.59 2.81 -1.68
CA ILE A 77 1.96 4.24 -1.80
C ILE A 77 1.65 4.77 -3.20
N LEU A 78 2.02 4.04 -4.26
CA LEU A 78 1.75 4.44 -5.64
C LEU A 78 0.26 4.48 -5.97
N LEU A 79 -0.52 3.53 -5.44
CA LEU A 79 -1.96 3.47 -5.64
C LEU A 79 -2.65 4.67 -4.98
N GLU A 80 -2.31 4.96 -3.72
CA GLU A 80 -2.82 6.12 -3.00
C GLU A 80 -2.45 7.43 -3.70
N ALA A 81 -1.20 7.56 -4.15
CA ALA A 81 -0.75 8.74 -4.91
C ALA A 81 -1.53 8.91 -6.22
N THR A 82 -1.82 7.81 -6.93
CA THR A 82 -2.60 7.81 -8.17
C THR A 82 -4.03 8.28 -7.91
N THR A 83 -4.70 7.75 -6.88
CA THR A 83 -6.06 8.17 -6.51
C THR A 83 -6.11 9.65 -6.10
N LYS A 84 -5.17 10.11 -5.26
CA LYS A 84 -5.07 11.53 -4.88
C LYS A 84 -4.84 12.44 -6.08
N LEU A 85 -4.06 11.98 -7.06
CA LEU A 85 -3.82 12.71 -8.30
C LEU A 85 -5.09 12.81 -9.14
N GLU A 86 -5.83 11.72 -9.31
CA GLU A 86 -7.09 11.69 -10.05
C GLU A 86 -8.13 12.63 -9.43
N GLU A 87 -8.30 12.57 -8.10
CA GLU A 87 -9.24 13.42 -7.36
C GLU A 87 -8.92 14.91 -7.54
N LYS A 88 -7.65 15.29 -7.33
CA LYS A 88 -7.22 16.68 -7.45
C LYS A 88 -7.26 17.16 -8.89
N ALA A 89 -6.76 16.39 -9.85
CA ALA A 89 -6.83 16.76 -11.26
C ALA A 89 -8.29 17.02 -11.68
N CYS A 90 -9.23 16.18 -11.23
CA CYS A 90 -10.65 16.39 -11.47
C CYS A 90 -11.16 17.70 -10.84
N LEU A 91 -10.75 18.00 -9.61
CA LEU A 91 -11.12 19.22 -8.87
C LEU A 91 -10.60 20.49 -9.56
N PHE A 92 -9.33 20.50 -9.96
CA PHE A 92 -8.71 21.66 -10.62
C PHE A 92 -9.28 21.89 -12.02
N LEU A 93 -9.41 20.85 -12.84
CA LEU A 93 -9.98 20.98 -14.19
C LEU A 93 -11.43 21.47 -14.16
N LYS A 94 -12.24 21.02 -13.19
CA LYS A 94 -13.62 21.52 -12.98
C LYS A 94 -13.66 23.01 -12.64
N ASN A 95 -12.62 23.51 -11.97
CA ASN A 95 -12.50 24.91 -11.56
C ASN A 95 -11.74 25.78 -12.59
N GLY A 96 -11.46 25.26 -13.79
CA GLY A 96 -10.72 25.96 -14.84
C GLY A 96 -9.21 26.06 -14.60
N GLY A 97 -8.69 25.34 -13.61
CA GLY A 97 -7.27 25.22 -13.33
C GLY A 97 -6.58 24.19 -14.22
N THR A 98 -5.25 24.13 -14.09
CA THR A 98 -4.38 23.26 -14.88
C THR A 98 -3.90 22.04 -14.07
N LEU A 99 -3.43 21.02 -14.78
CA LEU A 99 -2.81 19.85 -14.15
C LEU A 99 -1.55 20.23 -13.36
N GLU A 100 -0.80 21.24 -13.81
CA GLU A 100 0.40 21.74 -13.13
C GLU A 100 0.06 22.30 -11.73
N GLU A 101 -1.02 23.08 -11.62
CA GLU A 101 -1.49 23.63 -10.35
C GLU A 101 -1.96 22.52 -9.39
N GLY A 102 -2.63 21.50 -9.93
CA GLY A 102 -3.02 20.31 -9.17
C GLY A 102 -1.83 19.53 -8.63
N LEU A 103 -0.78 19.33 -9.44
CA LEU A 103 0.46 18.67 -9.04
C LEU A 103 1.20 19.48 -7.97
N ARG A 104 1.35 20.80 -8.14
CA ARG A 104 1.99 21.67 -7.15
C ARG A 104 1.30 21.60 -5.78
N SER A 105 -0.03 21.50 -5.75
CA SER A 105 -0.81 21.34 -4.51
C SER A 105 -0.53 20.02 -3.79
N LEU A 106 -0.25 18.92 -4.51
CA LEU A 106 0.12 17.62 -3.90
C LEU A 106 1.45 17.71 -3.16
N PHE A 107 2.47 18.30 -3.78
CA PHE A 107 3.80 18.42 -3.18
C PHE A 107 3.85 19.28 -1.92
N LEU A 108 2.91 20.23 -1.77
CA LEU A 108 2.83 21.09 -0.58
C LEU A 108 2.17 20.40 0.63
N GLN A 109 1.31 19.39 0.42
CA GLN A 109 0.64 18.67 1.52
C GLN A 109 1.50 17.58 2.15
N GLY A 110 2.43 16.98 1.43
CA GLY A 110 3.33 15.92 1.95
C GLY A 110 4.49 16.43 2.81
N LYS A 111 4.44 17.69 3.29
CA LYS A 111 5.53 18.36 4.01
C LYS A 111 5.18 18.72 5.47
N ASN A 112 4.06 18.21 5.98
CA ASN A 112 3.55 18.47 7.34
C ASN A 112 3.55 17.19 8.17
#